data_AF-A0A383AKI7-F1
#
_entry.id   AF-A0A383AKI7-F1
#
_cell.length_a   1.000
_cell.length_b   1.000
_cell.length_c   1.000
_cell.angle_alpha   90.00
_cell.angle_beta   90.00
_cell.angle_gamma   90.00
#
_symmetry.space_group_name_H-M   'P 1'
#
loop_
_entity.id
_entity.type
_entity.pdbx_description
1 polymer ?
#
loop_
_entity_poly.entity_id
_entity_poly.type
_entity_poly.pdbx_seq_one_letter_code
_entity_poly.pdbx_strand_id
1 'polypeptide(L)'
;MKYKKTEAKEFARLNMKGIWAAALTPFTPSLKLDEIGFRQNIRHWIDDLEIDGLFIAGKQGEFFSMSLLERKQCMRIAVEEVNNRPNSRNAGTILSCSDQNMDVVLELAGYAQNLGADYIVVHAPILHFTTNQDELLYEYYKYIADNVDIGIAMWSHPDSGYLMSPELCNRIANLPNIVAIKYSVPREMYTELTRLAEDRLIVSTA
;
A
#
# COMPACT_ATOMS: atom_id res chain seq x y z
N MET A 1 -1.86 14.07 -9.27
CA MET A 1 -1.08 13.82 -8.03
C MET A 1 -1.43 14.87 -6.99
N LYS A 2 -1.62 14.48 -5.72
CA LYS A 2 -2.04 15.37 -4.62
C LYS A 2 -0.88 16.14 -3.96
N TYR A 3 0.36 15.74 -4.24
CA TYR A 3 1.60 16.27 -3.69
C TYR A 3 2.77 16.00 -4.65
N LYS A 4 3.91 16.68 -4.47
CA LYS A 4 5.17 16.31 -5.14
C LYS A 4 5.86 15.17 -4.38
N LYS A 5 6.72 14.41 -5.06
CA LYS A 5 7.49 13.30 -4.46
C LYS A 5 8.20 13.68 -3.15
N THR A 6 8.80 14.87 -3.09
CA THR A 6 9.52 15.38 -1.92
C THR A 6 8.61 15.78 -0.76
N GLU A 7 7.31 15.97 -1.01
CA GLU A 7 6.29 16.35 -0.03
C GLU A 7 5.50 15.13 0.47
N ALA A 8 5.76 13.93 -0.10
CA ALA A 8 4.97 12.72 0.15
C ALA A 8 4.91 12.34 1.64
N LYS A 9 6.04 12.46 2.37
CA LYS A 9 6.11 12.14 3.81
C LYS A 9 5.29 13.11 4.65
N GLU A 10 5.38 14.40 4.37
CA GLU A 10 4.60 15.41 5.09
C GLU A 10 3.11 15.25 4.80
N PHE A 11 2.75 15.02 3.54
CA PHE A 11 1.37 14.72 3.16
C PHE A 11 0.85 13.48 3.88
N ALA A 12 1.63 12.39 3.94
CA ALA A 12 1.26 11.18 4.67
C ALA A 12 1.06 11.43 6.16
N ARG A 13 1.97 12.15 6.84
CA ARG A 13 1.82 12.48 8.27
C ARG A 13 0.54 13.26 8.57
N LEU A 14 0.13 14.15 7.67
CA LEU A 14 -1.05 14.98 7.86
C LEU A 14 -2.35 14.21 7.56
N ASN A 15 -2.34 13.30 6.59
CA ASN A 15 -3.55 12.70 6.01
C ASN A 15 -3.72 11.19 6.26
N MET A 16 -2.66 10.43 6.53
CA MET A 16 -2.71 9.00 6.86
C MET A 16 -2.93 8.83 8.37
N LYS A 17 -4.13 9.15 8.83
CA LYS A 17 -4.55 9.08 10.24
C LYS A 17 -5.76 8.17 10.38
N GLY A 18 -6.02 7.76 11.62
CA GLY A 18 -7.19 6.97 11.97
C GLY A 18 -7.13 5.54 11.43
N ILE A 19 -8.28 5.00 11.03
CA ILE A 19 -8.39 3.58 10.67
C ILE A 19 -8.27 3.41 9.16
N TRP A 20 -7.33 2.54 8.74
CA TRP A 20 -7.13 2.17 7.35
C TRP A 20 -7.46 0.68 7.15
N ALA A 21 -8.63 0.39 6.58
CA ALA A 21 -9.15 -0.97 6.49
C ALA A 21 -8.65 -1.72 5.25
N ALA A 22 -8.31 -3.00 5.41
CA ALA A 22 -8.04 -3.90 4.29
C ALA A 22 -9.35 -4.35 3.66
N ALA A 23 -9.65 -3.86 2.46
CA ALA A 23 -10.88 -4.15 1.76
C ALA A 23 -10.90 -5.60 1.25
N LEU A 24 -12.01 -6.28 1.50
CA LEU A 24 -12.35 -7.53 0.84
C LEU A 24 -12.82 -7.25 -0.60
N THR A 25 -12.51 -8.17 -1.51
CA THR A 25 -12.94 -8.11 -2.91
C THR A 25 -14.07 -9.10 -3.12
N PRO A 26 -15.33 -8.66 -3.28
CA PRO A 26 -16.44 -9.60 -3.50
C PRO A 26 -16.42 -10.14 -4.94
N PHE A 27 -16.79 -11.41 -5.08
CA PHE A 27 -16.95 -12.09 -6.37
C PHE A 27 -18.36 -12.67 -6.48
N THR A 28 -18.90 -12.68 -7.70
CA THR A 28 -20.17 -13.34 -8.00
C THR A 28 -20.05 -14.86 -7.92
N PRO A 29 -21.17 -15.62 -7.91
CA PRO A 29 -21.12 -17.08 -7.97
C PRO A 29 -20.38 -17.64 -9.20
N SER A 30 -20.22 -16.85 -10.27
CA SER A 30 -19.42 -17.22 -11.43
C SER A 30 -17.95 -16.79 -11.34
N LEU A 31 -17.48 -16.43 -10.14
CA LEU A 31 -16.12 -15.98 -9.83
C LEU A 31 -15.67 -14.74 -10.62
N LYS A 32 -16.61 -13.89 -11.05
CA LYS A 32 -16.29 -12.58 -11.63
C LYS A 32 -16.30 -11.54 -10.53
N LEU A 33 -15.46 -10.50 -10.63
CA LEU A 33 -15.50 -9.36 -9.73
C LEU A 33 -16.94 -8.82 -9.63
N ASP A 34 -17.48 -8.75 -8.41
CA ASP A 34 -18.77 -8.12 -8.14
C ASP A 34 -18.57 -6.61 -7.95
N GLU A 35 -18.58 -5.86 -9.06
CA GLU A 35 -18.39 -4.41 -9.01
C GLU A 35 -19.46 -3.69 -8.17
N ILE A 36 -20.71 -4.16 -8.24
CA ILE A 36 -21.83 -3.51 -7.55
C ILE A 36 -21.66 -3.70 -6.05
N GLY A 37 -21.44 -4.94 -5.61
CA GLY A 37 -21.16 -5.26 -4.22
C GLY A 37 -19.90 -4.56 -3.71
N PHE A 38 -18.86 -4.46 -4.53
CA PHE A 38 -17.63 -3.77 -4.14
C PHE A 38 -17.85 -2.27 -3.93
N ARG A 39 -18.56 -1.59 -4.83
CA ARG A 39 -18.93 -0.17 -4.66
C ARG A 39 -19.77 0.06 -3.41
N GLN A 40 -20.75 -0.81 -3.16
CA GLN A 40 -21.59 -0.75 -1.96
C GLN A 40 -20.77 -0.91 -0.68
N ASN A 41 -19.84 -1.88 -0.64
CA ASN A 41 -18.96 -2.08 0.52
C ASN A 41 -18.07 -0.86 0.77
N ILE A 42 -17.51 -0.25 -0.28
CA ILE A 42 -16.70 0.96 -0.15
C ILE A 42 -17.52 2.11 0.45
N ARG A 43 -18.76 2.29 0.01
CA ARG A 43 -19.66 3.29 0.59
C ARG A 43 -19.99 3.00 2.03
N HIS A 44 -20.32 1.76 2.36
CA HIS A 44 -20.57 1.37 3.73
C HIS A 44 -19.36 1.66 4.65
N TRP A 45 -18.13 1.31 4.22
CA TRP A 45 -16.92 1.59 5.00
C TRP A 45 -16.67 3.08 5.21
N ILE A 46 -16.89 3.92 4.19
CA ILE A 46 -16.57 5.34 4.26
C ILE A 46 -17.69 6.14 4.93
N ASP A 47 -18.93 5.93 4.50
CA ASP A 47 -20.08 6.78 4.85
C ASP A 47 -20.72 6.35 6.18
N ASP A 48 -20.84 5.04 6.43
CA ASP A 48 -21.53 4.54 7.63
C ASP A 48 -20.57 4.22 8.77
N LEU A 49 -19.41 3.62 8.45
CA LEU A 49 -18.39 3.22 9.44
C LEU A 49 -17.28 4.24 9.63
N GLU A 50 -17.28 5.29 8.80
CA GLU A 50 -16.36 6.41 8.90
C GLU A 50 -14.87 6.03 8.84
N ILE A 51 -14.53 5.01 8.04
CA ILE A 51 -13.15 4.55 7.83
C ILE A 51 -12.36 5.62 7.06
N ASP A 52 -11.19 5.99 7.58
CA ASP A 52 -10.37 7.10 7.06
C ASP A 52 -9.52 6.71 5.84
N GLY A 53 -9.34 5.42 5.57
CA GLY A 53 -8.71 4.97 4.34
C GLY A 53 -8.91 3.50 4.03
N LEU A 54 -8.78 3.16 2.75
CA LEU A 54 -8.99 1.80 2.26
C LEU A 54 -7.74 1.26 1.58
N PHE A 55 -7.30 0.08 2.02
CA PHE A 55 -6.29 -0.73 1.36
C PHE A 55 -6.99 -1.65 0.36
N ILE A 56 -6.70 -1.44 -0.92
CA ILE A 56 -7.36 -2.11 -2.05
C ILE A 56 -6.45 -3.13 -2.72
N ALA A 57 -7.04 -4.25 -3.16
CA ALA A 57 -6.34 -5.35 -3.84
C ALA A 57 -5.11 -5.85 -3.04
N GLY A 58 -5.26 -5.93 -1.71
CA GLY A 58 -4.27 -6.52 -0.81
C GLY A 58 -4.45 -8.01 -0.61
N LYS A 59 -3.70 -8.59 0.33
CA LYS A 59 -3.81 -10.01 0.67
C LYS A 59 -5.23 -10.39 1.13
N GLN A 60 -5.89 -9.56 1.94
CA GLN A 60 -7.29 -9.76 2.33
C GLN A 60 -8.26 -9.66 1.15
N GLY A 61 -7.90 -8.92 0.10
CA GLY A 61 -8.64 -8.86 -1.16
C GLY A 61 -8.21 -9.90 -2.19
N GLU A 62 -7.38 -10.87 -1.79
CA GLU A 62 -6.96 -12.04 -2.59
C GLU A 62 -6.26 -11.70 -3.90
N PHE A 63 -5.42 -10.66 -3.91
CA PHE A 63 -4.78 -10.15 -5.13
C PHE A 63 -3.97 -11.18 -5.92
N PHE A 64 -3.41 -12.19 -5.25
CA PHE A 64 -2.64 -13.27 -5.86
C PHE A 64 -3.50 -14.22 -6.71
N SER A 65 -4.83 -14.18 -6.55
CA SER A 65 -5.79 -14.93 -7.36
C SER A 65 -6.42 -14.09 -8.49
N MET A 66 -6.08 -12.79 -8.58
CA MET A 66 -6.65 -11.87 -9.56
C MET A 66 -5.73 -11.67 -10.75
N SER A 67 -6.33 -11.54 -11.93
CA SER A 67 -5.63 -11.02 -13.11
C SER A 67 -5.23 -9.55 -12.92
N LEU A 68 -4.26 -9.10 -13.71
CA LEU A 68 -3.85 -7.70 -13.73
C LEU A 68 -5.01 -6.74 -14.06
N LEU A 69 -5.93 -7.17 -14.93
CA LEU A 69 -7.12 -6.39 -15.29
C LEU A 69 -8.08 -6.25 -14.11
N GLU A 70 -8.35 -7.32 -13.38
CA GLU A 70 -9.21 -7.29 -12.19
C GLU A 70 -8.61 -6.41 -11.08
N ARG A 71 -7.29 -6.49 -10.87
CA ARG A 71 -6.58 -5.62 -9.92
C ARG A 71 -6.75 -4.14 -10.30
N LYS A 72 -6.53 -3.78 -11.56
CA LYS A 72 -6.73 -2.41 -12.05
C LYS A 72 -8.18 -1.95 -11.96
N GLN A 73 -9.13 -2.84 -12.20
CA GLN A 73 -10.57 -2.56 -12.08
C GLN A 73 -10.95 -2.26 -10.62
N CYS A 74 -10.45 -3.04 -9.65
CA CYS A 74 -10.63 -2.77 -8.23
C CYS A 74 -10.04 -1.41 -7.83
N MET A 75 -8.81 -1.12 -8.28
CA MET A 75 -8.16 0.17 -8.04
C MET A 75 -8.98 1.34 -8.57
N ARG A 76 -9.44 1.25 -9.84
CA ARG A 76 -10.28 2.27 -10.48
C ARG A 76 -11.56 2.52 -9.69
N ILE A 77 -12.31 1.46 -9.39
CA ILE A 77 -13.56 1.55 -8.63
C ILE A 77 -13.30 2.24 -7.30
N ALA A 78 -12.26 1.85 -6.57
CA ALA A 78 -11.99 2.42 -5.26
C ALA A 78 -11.63 3.90 -5.32
N VAL A 79 -10.81 4.34 -6.28
CA VAL A 79 -10.48 5.77 -6.43
C VAL A 79 -11.69 6.57 -6.89
N GLU A 80 -12.50 6.05 -7.82
CA GLU A 80 -13.76 6.68 -8.24
C GLU A 80 -14.71 6.87 -7.06
N GLU A 81 -14.93 5.82 -6.27
CA GLU A 81 -15.83 5.90 -5.12
C GLU A 81 -15.27 6.82 -4.03
N VAL A 82 -14.00 6.66 -3.64
CA VAL A 82 -13.40 7.52 -2.61
C VAL A 82 -13.41 9.01 -3.01
N ASN A 83 -13.30 9.34 -4.29
CA ASN A 83 -13.33 10.73 -4.77
C ASN A 83 -14.74 11.28 -5.04
N ASN A 84 -15.72 10.43 -5.34
CA ASN A 84 -17.11 10.86 -5.53
C ASN A 84 -17.77 11.07 -4.16
N ARG A 85 -17.89 12.33 -3.71
CA ARG A 85 -18.27 12.67 -2.33
C ARG A 85 -19.40 13.69 -2.23
N PRO A 86 -20.53 13.31 -1.57
CA PRO A 86 -21.54 14.26 -1.12
C PRO A 86 -21.21 14.90 0.25
N ASN A 87 -20.47 14.22 1.12
CA ASN A 87 -20.24 14.60 2.52
C ASN A 87 -18.76 14.93 2.81
N SER A 88 -18.50 15.91 3.68
CA SER A 88 -17.20 16.59 3.83
C SER A 88 -16.03 15.80 4.45
N ARG A 89 -16.16 14.48 4.70
CA ARG A 89 -15.10 13.68 5.32
C ARG A 89 -14.09 13.18 4.27
N ASN A 90 -12.80 13.27 4.60
CA ASN A 90 -11.73 12.81 3.74
C ASN A 90 -11.34 11.36 4.05
N ALA A 91 -11.72 10.42 3.17
CA ALA A 91 -11.14 9.06 3.12
C ALA A 91 -10.02 8.96 2.07
N GLY A 92 -8.99 8.15 2.31
CA GLY A 92 -7.87 7.93 1.40
C GLY A 92 -7.85 6.54 0.76
N THR A 93 -7.00 6.36 -0.26
CA THR A 93 -6.71 5.06 -0.87
C THR A 93 -5.25 4.66 -0.74
N ILE A 94 -5.01 3.38 -0.42
CA ILE A 94 -3.71 2.75 -0.62
C ILE A 94 -3.88 1.52 -1.52
N LEU A 95 -3.28 1.57 -2.70
CA LEU A 95 -3.48 0.55 -3.74
C LEU A 95 -2.30 -0.43 -3.74
N SER A 96 -2.57 -1.73 -3.68
CA SER A 96 -1.50 -2.73 -3.66
C SER A 96 -0.97 -3.05 -5.05
N CYS A 97 0.31 -2.71 -5.24
CA CYS A 97 1.08 -2.96 -6.45
C CYS A 97 2.01 -4.18 -6.28
N SER A 98 1.83 -4.97 -5.22
CA SER A 98 2.69 -6.11 -4.89
C SER A 98 2.62 -7.20 -5.95
N ASP A 99 3.75 -7.69 -6.43
CA ASP A 99 3.88 -8.84 -7.33
C ASP A 99 5.31 -9.40 -7.25
N GLN A 100 5.52 -10.65 -7.68
CA GLN A 100 6.88 -11.20 -7.82
C GLN A 100 7.56 -10.69 -9.10
N ASN A 101 6.77 -10.30 -10.10
CA ASN A 101 7.28 -9.69 -11.32
C ASN A 101 7.39 -8.16 -11.16
N MET A 102 8.61 -7.63 -11.20
CA MET A 102 8.88 -6.19 -11.07
C MET A 102 8.18 -5.35 -12.15
N ASP A 103 8.05 -5.84 -13.39
CA ASP A 103 7.35 -5.10 -14.45
C ASP A 103 5.87 -4.91 -14.11
N VAL A 104 5.25 -5.92 -13.51
CA VAL A 104 3.86 -5.85 -13.02
C VAL A 104 3.74 -4.87 -11.85
N VAL A 105 4.73 -4.85 -10.93
CA VAL A 105 4.78 -3.88 -9.83
C VAL A 105 4.80 -2.46 -10.39
N LEU A 106 5.69 -2.17 -11.34
CA LEU A 106 5.81 -0.85 -11.95
C LEU A 106 4.57 -0.46 -12.76
N GLU A 107 3.98 -1.40 -13.50
CA GLU A 107 2.75 -1.17 -14.27
C GLU A 107 1.58 -0.79 -13.34
N LEU A 108 1.40 -1.51 -12.24
CA LEU A 108 0.37 -1.20 -11.24
C LEU A 108 0.66 0.11 -10.51
N ALA A 109 1.92 0.38 -10.17
CA ALA A 109 2.32 1.60 -9.47
C ALA A 109 2.08 2.84 -10.35
N GLY A 110 2.49 2.78 -11.62
CA GLY A 110 2.22 3.84 -12.60
C GLY A 110 0.72 4.02 -12.86
N TYR A 111 -0.04 2.92 -12.95
CA TYR A 111 -1.50 2.98 -13.08
C TYR A 111 -2.16 3.66 -11.87
N ALA A 112 -1.82 3.24 -10.65
CA ALA A 112 -2.32 3.82 -9.41
C ALA A 112 -2.01 5.33 -9.29
N GLN A 113 -0.78 5.72 -9.64
CA GLN A 113 -0.36 7.12 -9.69
C GLN A 113 -1.21 7.94 -10.68
N ASN A 114 -1.36 7.46 -11.91
CA ASN A 114 -2.10 8.16 -12.96
C ASN A 114 -3.60 8.24 -12.66
N LEU A 115 -4.14 7.24 -11.96
CA LEU A 115 -5.52 7.20 -11.50
C LEU A 115 -5.79 8.24 -10.39
N GLY A 116 -4.75 8.71 -9.69
CA GLY A 116 -4.87 9.72 -8.63
C GLY A 116 -5.08 9.14 -7.24
N ALA A 117 -4.60 7.91 -6.98
CA ALA A 117 -4.56 7.33 -5.65
C ALA A 117 -3.74 8.17 -4.66
N ASP A 118 -4.00 8.02 -3.36
CA ASP A 118 -3.22 8.72 -2.34
C ASP A 118 -1.85 8.07 -2.14
N TYR A 119 -1.80 6.74 -2.09
CA TYR A 119 -0.57 5.97 -1.87
C TYR A 119 -0.63 4.63 -2.62
N ILE A 120 0.54 4.00 -2.76
CA ILE A 120 0.64 2.57 -3.08
C ILE A 120 1.24 1.81 -1.91
N VAL A 121 1.06 0.49 -1.92
CA VAL A 121 1.76 -0.43 -1.02
C VAL A 121 2.41 -1.54 -1.82
N VAL A 122 3.65 -1.87 -1.45
CA VAL A 122 4.42 -2.95 -2.05
C VAL A 122 4.96 -3.85 -0.95
N HIS A 123 4.61 -5.13 -1.02
CA HIS A 123 5.10 -6.18 -0.13
C HIS A 123 6.54 -6.55 -0.45
N ALA A 124 7.29 -6.91 0.58
CA ALA A 124 8.62 -7.48 0.41
C ALA A 124 8.52 -8.73 -0.49
N PRO A 125 9.33 -8.83 -1.56
CA PRO A 125 9.22 -9.93 -2.51
C PRO A 125 9.65 -11.25 -1.87
N ILE A 126 9.24 -12.38 -2.44
CA ILE A 126 9.84 -13.66 -2.05
C ILE A 126 11.23 -13.69 -2.68
N LEU A 127 12.24 -14.04 -1.89
CA LEU A 127 13.61 -14.06 -2.36
C LEU A 127 14.08 -15.48 -2.59
N HIS A 128 14.78 -15.69 -3.71
CA HIS A 128 15.37 -16.97 -4.07
C HIS A 128 16.89 -16.81 -4.17
N PHE A 129 17.64 -17.70 -3.52
CA PHE A 129 19.09 -17.80 -3.64
C PHE A 129 19.86 -16.48 -3.37
N THR A 130 19.48 -15.75 -2.32
CA THR A 130 20.12 -14.46 -1.97
C THR A 130 21.27 -14.64 -0.98
N THR A 131 22.34 -13.88 -1.18
CA THR A 131 23.50 -13.82 -0.27
C THR A 131 23.56 -12.50 0.51
N ASN A 132 22.95 -11.43 0.00
CA ASN A 132 22.87 -10.12 0.65
C ASN A 132 21.43 -9.60 0.58
N GLN A 133 20.59 -10.10 1.48
CA GLN A 133 19.16 -9.81 1.54
C GLN A 133 18.86 -8.31 1.70
N ASP A 134 19.55 -7.66 2.64
CA ASP A 134 19.26 -6.27 3.00
C ASP A 134 19.60 -5.30 1.87
N GLU A 135 20.73 -5.50 1.19
CA GLU A 135 21.08 -4.66 0.04
C GLU A 135 20.12 -4.87 -1.13
N LEU A 136 19.73 -6.11 -1.41
CA LEU A 136 18.77 -6.42 -2.46
C LEU A 136 17.41 -5.78 -2.19
N LEU A 137 16.95 -5.77 -0.95
CA LEU A 137 15.71 -5.10 -0.55
C LEU A 137 15.79 -3.59 -0.63
N TYR A 138 16.93 -3.02 -0.24
CA TYR A 138 17.17 -1.58 -0.42
C TYR A 138 17.05 -1.20 -1.89
N GLU A 139 17.74 -1.90 -2.78
CA GLU A 139 17.70 -1.64 -4.22
C GLU A 139 16.32 -1.94 -4.83
N TYR A 140 15.60 -2.95 -4.35
CA TYR A 140 14.22 -3.24 -4.78
C TYR A 140 13.29 -2.04 -4.54
N TYR A 141 13.24 -1.53 -3.31
CA TYR A 141 12.39 -0.38 -2.99
C TYR A 141 12.91 0.91 -3.62
N LYS A 142 14.23 1.09 -3.74
CA LYS A 142 14.84 2.21 -4.44
C LYS A 142 14.42 2.23 -5.92
N TYR A 143 14.48 1.09 -6.60
CA TYR A 143 14.12 0.97 -8.00
C TYR A 143 12.66 1.35 -8.25
N ILE A 144 11.74 0.89 -7.40
CA ILE A 144 10.33 1.31 -7.46
C ILE A 144 10.22 2.81 -7.20
N ALA A 145 10.84 3.29 -6.13
CA ALA A 145 10.81 4.69 -5.75
C ALA A 145 11.39 5.61 -6.83
N ASP A 146 12.39 5.20 -7.60
CA ASP A 146 12.96 5.99 -8.70
C ASP A 146 11.99 6.11 -9.90
N ASN A 147 11.08 5.16 -10.09
CA ASN A 147 10.18 5.08 -11.25
C ASN A 147 8.78 5.67 -11.01
N VAL A 148 8.43 6.02 -9.76
CA VAL A 148 7.16 6.69 -9.42
C VAL A 148 7.36 7.84 -8.45
N ASP A 149 6.41 8.76 -8.42
CA ASP A 149 6.39 9.92 -7.52
C ASP A 149 5.41 9.75 -6.36
N ILE A 150 4.40 8.86 -6.52
CA ILE A 150 3.42 8.56 -5.48
C ILE A 150 4.11 7.99 -4.22
N GLY A 151 3.53 8.27 -3.05
CA GLY A 151 3.98 7.75 -1.77
C GLY A 151 3.80 6.23 -1.69
N ILE A 152 4.82 5.57 -1.18
CA ILE A 152 4.94 4.11 -1.11
C ILE A 152 4.93 3.70 0.36
N ALA A 153 4.02 2.81 0.72
CA ALA A 153 4.12 2.03 1.93
C ALA A 153 4.87 0.72 1.66
N MET A 154 5.90 0.45 2.45
CA MET A 154 6.52 -0.88 2.48
C MET A 154 5.60 -1.86 3.22
N TRP A 155 5.78 -3.15 3.02
CA TRP A 155 5.13 -4.15 3.86
C TRP A 155 6.06 -5.34 4.13
N SER A 156 6.35 -5.57 5.41
CA SER A 156 7.08 -6.75 5.90
C SER A 156 6.12 -7.66 6.67
N HIS A 157 6.05 -8.92 6.27
CA HIS A 157 5.22 -9.97 6.86
C HIS A 157 5.88 -11.33 6.65
N PRO A 158 5.73 -12.32 7.57
CA PRO A 158 6.41 -13.62 7.48
C PRO A 158 6.22 -14.42 6.18
N ASP A 159 5.19 -14.12 5.39
CA ASP A 159 4.92 -14.81 4.12
C ASP A 159 6.04 -14.67 3.10
N SER A 160 6.87 -13.61 3.17
CA SER A 160 8.04 -13.48 2.29
C SER A 160 9.17 -14.49 2.65
N GLY A 161 9.04 -15.19 3.78
CA GLY A 161 10.04 -16.10 4.32
C GLY A 161 11.08 -15.44 5.21
N TYR A 162 10.99 -14.13 5.42
CA TYR A 162 11.90 -13.33 6.26
C TYR A 162 11.19 -12.07 6.78
N LEU A 163 11.82 -11.36 7.72
CA LEU A 163 11.37 -10.06 8.18
C LEU A 163 12.45 -9.01 7.90
N MET A 164 12.03 -7.82 7.44
CA MET A 164 12.95 -6.69 7.26
C MET A 164 13.38 -6.16 8.63
N SER A 165 14.68 -5.96 8.86
CA SER A 165 15.19 -5.40 10.11
C SER A 165 14.78 -3.93 10.31
N PRO A 166 14.68 -3.43 11.55
CA PRO A 166 14.46 -2.02 11.82
C PRO A 166 15.49 -1.11 11.14
N GLU A 167 16.76 -1.51 11.13
CA GLU A 167 17.86 -0.75 10.53
C GLU A 167 17.71 -0.64 9.01
N LEU A 168 17.35 -1.74 8.34
CA LEU A 168 17.08 -1.76 6.91
C LEU A 168 15.88 -0.87 6.57
N CYS A 169 14.76 -1.05 7.27
CA CYS A 169 13.56 -0.23 7.07
C CYS A 169 13.86 1.26 7.27
N ASN A 170 14.67 1.60 8.29
CA ASN A 170 15.10 2.96 8.57
C ASN A 170 16.01 3.54 7.47
N ARG A 171 16.89 2.71 6.88
CA ARG A 171 17.72 3.10 5.73
C ARG A 171 16.86 3.37 4.50
N ILE A 172 15.89 2.49 4.20
CA ILE A 172 14.96 2.66 3.08
C ILE A 172 14.07 3.90 3.27
N ALA A 173 13.68 4.21 4.51
CA ALA A 173 12.94 5.42 4.85
C ALA A 173 13.67 6.73 4.53
N ASN A 174 14.95 6.72 4.12
CA ASN A 174 15.63 7.91 3.60
C ASN A 174 15.22 8.25 2.16
N LEU A 175 14.66 7.31 1.40
CA LEU A 175 14.11 7.59 0.08
C LEU A 175 12.93 8.58 0.19
N PRO A 176 12.75 9.50 -0.78
CA PRO A 176 11.89 10.67 -0.62
C PRO A 176 10.41 10.33 -0.45
N ASN A 177 9.92 9.30 -1.15
CA ASN A 177 8.51 8.89 -1.18
C ASN A 177 8.24 7.53 -0.51
N ILE A 178 9.14 7.00 0.31
CA ILE A 178 8.80 5.93 1.25
C ILE A 178 8.16 6.58 2.47
N VAL A 179 6.85 6.41 2.64
CA VAL A 179 6.05 7.20 3.61
C VAL A 179 5.56 6.38 4.80
N ALA A 180 5.39 5.08 4.62
CA ALA A 180 4.85 4.20 5.65
C ALA A 180 5.41 2.78 5.54
N ILE A 181 5.17 1.99 6.57
CA ILE A 181 5.35 0.55 6.55
C ILE A 181 4.20 -0.13 7.29
N LYS A 182 3.61 -1.16 6.67
CA LYS A 182 2.82 -2.16 7.37
C LYS A 182 3.81 -3.20 7.93
N TYR A 183 3.93 -3.27 9.25
CA TYR A 183 5.03 -3.97 9.91
C TYR A 183 4.49 -5.08 10.83
N SER A 184 4.25 -6.24 10.23
CA SER A 184 3.73 -7.45 10.89
C SER A 184 4.88 -8.27 11.47
N VAL A 185 5.47 -7.77 12.55
CA VAL A 185 6.70 -8.30 13.16
C VAL A 185 6.56 -8.40 14.68
N PRO A 186 7.50 -9.07 15.39
CA PRO A 186 7.57 -9.01 16.84
C PRO A 186 7.58 -7.57 17.39
N ARG A 187 6.96 -7.37 18.55
CA ARG A 187 6.73 -6.04 19.14
C ARG A 187 8.01 -5.21 19.35
N GLU A 188 9.12 -5.88 19.66
CA GLU A 188 10.42 -5.24 19.86
C GLU A 188 10.92 -4.58 18.56
N MET A 189 10.84 -5.27 17.42
CA MET A 189 11.21 -4.72 16.12
C MET A 189 10.34 -3.52 15.75
N TYR A 190 9.02 -3.61 15.98
CA TYR A 190 8.09 -2.51 15.76
C TYR A 190 8.49 -1.26 16.56
N THR A 191 8.79 -1.45 17.85
CA THR A 191 9.15 -0.34 18.76
C THR A 191 10.47 0.29 18.34
N GLU A 192 11.46 -0.53 17.98
CA GLU A 192 12.76 -0.04 17.54
C GLU A 192 12.67 0.72 16.21
N LEU A 193 11.93 0.22 15.23
CA LEU A 193 11.74 0.95 13.97
C LEU A 193 11.02 2.28 14.18
N THR A 194 9.99 2.30 15.04
CA THR A 194 9.26 3.53 15.39
C THR A 194 10.21 4.58 15.98
N ARG A 195 11.15 4.15 16.83
CA ARG A 195 12.16 5.02 17.43
C ARG A 195 13.21 5.49 16.40
N LEU A 196 13.70 4.60 15.54
CA LEU A 196 14.74 4.91 14.56
C LEU A 196 14.25 5.84 13.43
N ALA A 197 13.04 5.59 12.94
CA ALA A 197 12.51 6.31 11.78
C ALA A 197 11.92 7.68 12.15
N GLU A 198 11.46 7.84 13.40
CA GLU A 198 10.82 9.06 13.90
C GLU A 198 9.75 9.56 12.91
N ASP A 199 9.86 10.82 12.47
CA ASP A 199 8.91 11.45 11.57
C ASP A 199 9.08 11.06 10.09
N ARG A 200 10.12 10.28 9.74
CA ARG A 200 10.39 9.90 8.34
C ARG A 200 9.51 8.75 7.83
N LEU A 201 8.92 7.95 8.72
CA LEU A 201 8.15 6.76 8.36
C LEU A 201 6.99 6.53 9.33
N ILE A 202 5.78 6.38 8.79
CA ILE A 202 4.63 5.92 9.58
C ILE A 202 4.74 4.41 9.76
N VAL A 203 4.92 3.95 10.99
CA VAL A 203 4.98 2.52 11.32
C VAL A 203 3.61 2.07 11.81
N SER A 204 2.93 1.23 11.04
CA SER A 204 1.67 0.60 11.45
C SER A 204 1.89 -0.88 11.68
N THR A 205 1.32 -1.40 12.77
CA THR A 205 1.21 -2.86 12.94
C THR A 205 -0.05 -3.37 12.21
N ALA A 206 -0.17 -4.69 12.06
CA ALA A 206 -1.36 -5.34 11.53
C ALA A 206 -2.31 -5.75 12.65
#